data_AF-A0A238Y4G4-F1
#
_entry.id   AF-A0A238Y4G4-F1
#
_cell.length_a   1.000
_cell.length_b   1.000
_cell.length_c   1.000
_cell.angle_alpha   90.00
_cell.angle_beta   90.00
_cell.angle_gamma   90.00
#
_symmetry.space_group_name_H-M   'P 1'
#
loop_
_entity.id
_entity.type
_entity.pdbx_description
1 polymer ?
#
loop_
_entity_poly.entity_id
_entity_poly.type
_entity_poly.pdbx_seq_one_letter_code
_entity_poly.pdbx_strand_id
1 'polypeptide(L)' 'MKNNIVKDKSFDFAIRIVKLYQYLSIEKKEFVLSKQLLRSGTSIGAMVREAEHAESKNDFIHKFAIAQ' A
#
# COMPACT_ATOMS: atom_id res chain seq x y z
N MET A 1 -17.25 -2.10 15.37
CA MET A 1 -16.74 -2.42 14.01
C MET A 1 -15.62 -3.42 14.17
N LYS A 2 -15.60 -4.51 13.39
CA LYS A 2 -14.56 -5.55 13.52
C LYS A 2 -13.23 -4.96 13.06
N ASN A 3 -12.21 -4.97 13.92
CA ASN A 3 -10.87 -4.46 13.56
C ASN A 3 -10.34 -5.22 12.34
N ASN A 4 -10.08 -4.52 11.24
CA ASN A 4 -9.44 -5.09 10.06
C ASN A 4 -7.92 -4.90 10.19
N ILE A 5 -7.25 -5.88 10.78
CA ILE A 5 -5.80 -5.84 11.06
C ILE A 5 -4.99 -5.56 9.78
N VAL A 6 -5.44 -6.04 8.62
CA VAL A 6 -4.74 -5.83 7.35
C VAL A 6 -4.87 -4.38 6.89
N LYS A 7 -6.03 -3.75 7.07
CA LYS A 7 -6.23 -2.33 6.78
C LYS A 7 -5.30 -1.45 7.62
N ASP A 8 -5.27 -1.68 8.94
CA ASP A 8 -4.48 -0.86 9.85
C ASP A 8 -2.98 -1.00 9.54
N LYS A 9 -2.50 -2.25 9.37
CA LYS A 9 -1.10 -2.51 9.03
C LYS A 9 -0.69 -1.99 7.66
N SER A 10 -1.56 -2.10 6.65
CA SER A 10 -1.25 -1.59 5.30
C SER A 10 -1.19 -0.06 5.26
N PHE A 11 -2.01 0.62 6.08
CA PHE A 11 -1.93 2.06 6.26
C PHE A 11 -0.63 2.49 6.94
N ASP A 12 -0.26 1.85 8.06
CA ASP A 12 1.01 2.11 8.75
C ASP A 12 2.22 1.83 7.85
N PHE A 13 2.15 0.77 7.04
CA PHE A 13 3.16 0.44 6.04
C PHE A 13 3.29 1.53 4.98
N ALA A 14 2.17 2.04 4.44
CA ALA A 14 2.19 3.13 3.47
C ALA A 14 2.88 4.39 4.02
N ILE A 15 2.63 4.74 5.29
CA ILE A 15 3.32 5.85 5.97
C ILE A 15 4.83 5.60 6.04
N ARG A 16 5.25 4.37 6.37
CA ARG A 16 6.68 4.01 6.39
C ARG A 16 7.32 4.11 5.01
N ILE A 17 6.62 3.70 3.96
CA ILE A 17 7.11 3.80 2.58
C ILE A 17 7.31 5.26 2.16
N VAL A 18 6.38 6.15 2.51
CA VAL A 18 6.53 7.59 2.24
C VAL A 18 7.78 8.16 2.93
N LYS A 19 8.00 7.82 4.21
CA LYS A 19 9.21 8.24 4.94
C LYS A 19 10.49 7.67 4.33
N LEU A 20 10.46 6.41 3.89
CA LEU A 20 11.59 5.78 3.22
C LEU A 20 11.89 6.44 1.87
N TYR A 21 10.87 6.76 1.07
CA TYR A 21 11.03 7.49 -0.17
C TYR A 21 11.69 8.86 0.05
N GLN A 22 11.24 9.60 1.07
CA GLN A 22 11.84 10.88 1.46
C GLN A 22 13.31 10.72 1.83
N TYR A 23 13.65 9.72 2.65
CA TYR A 23 15.04 9.42 3.01
C TYR A 23 15.90 9.09 1.78
N LEU A 24 15.44 8.20 0.90
CA LEU A 24 16.16 7.82 -0.32
C LEU A 24 16.35 9.01 -1.27
N SER A 25 15.33 9.86 -1.40
CA SER A 25 15.38 11.03 -2.29
C SER A 25 16.25 12.16 -1.73
N ILE A 26 16.18 12.43 -0.42
CA ILE A 26 16.88 13.56 0.21
C ILE A 26 18.32 13.20 0.54
N GLU A 27 18.53 12.08 1.22
CA GLU A 27 19.84 11.69 1.77
C GLU A 27 20.68 10.88 0.77
N LYS A 28 20.04 10.01 0.00
CA LYS A 28 20.75 9.12 -0.96
C LYS A 28 20.72 9.63 -2.40
N LYS A 29 19.92 10.65 -2.69
CA LYS A 29 19.70 11.19 -4.04
C LYS A 29 19.33 10.10 -5.05
N GLU A 30 18.55 9.10 -4.62
CA GLU A 30 18.04 8.03 -5.46
C GLU A 30 16.57 8.30 -5.81
N PHE A 31 16.24 8.29 -7.10
CA PHE A 31 14.96 8.78 -7.61
C PHE A 31 14.22 7.81 -8.53
N VAL A 32 14.87 6.73 -8.98
CA VAL A 32 14.31 5.77 -9.94
C VAL A 32 13.64 4.63 -9.19
N LEU A 33 14.39 3.94 -8.33
CA LEU A 33 13.88 2.81 -7.56
C LEU A 33 12.98 3.28 -6.41
N SER A 34 13.32 4.38 -5.76
CA SER A 34 12.56 4.99 -4.68
C SER A 34 11.16 5.39 -5.16
N LYS A 35 11.03 5.89 -6.39
CA LYS A 35 9.75 6.23 -6.99
C LYS A 35 8.91 4.99 -7.33
N GLN A 36 9.54 3.91 -7.80
CA GLN A 36 8.85 2.63 -7.99
C GLN A 36 8.35 2.06 -6.65
N LEU A 37 9.21 2.10 -5.63
CA LEU A 37 8.89 1.65 -4.27
C LEU A 37 7.76 2.47 -3.65
N LEU A 38 7.74 3.79 -3.83
CA LEU A 38 6.67 4.66 -3.34
C LEU A 38 5.32 4.21 -3.92
N ARG A 39 5.27 3.98 -5.23
CA ARG A 39 4.04 3.58 -5.92
C ARG A 39 3.58 2.20 -5.47
N SER A 40 4.44 1.19 -5.50
CA SER A 40 4.07 -0.18 -5.12
C SER A 40 3.76 -0.32 -3.64
N GLY A 41 4.53 0.34 -2.76
CA GLY A 41 4.33 0.23 -1.32
C GLY A 41 3.06 0.94 -0.82
N THR A 42 2.63 2.02 -1.49
CA THR A 42 1.37 2.71 -1.14
C THR A 42 0.14 2.09 -1.79
N SER A 43 0.29 1.38 -2.93
CA SER A 43 -0.83 0.72 -3.60
C SER A 43 -1.42 -0.45 -2.80
N ILE A 44 -0.66 -1.09 -1.91
CA ILE A 44 -1.15 -2.18 -1.05
C ILE A 44 -2.34 -1.72 -0.20
N GLY A 45 -2.20 -0.59 0.52
CA GLY A 45 -3.28 -0.04 1.33
C GLY A 45 -4.47 0.45 0.50
N ALA A 46 -4.21 0.94 -0.72
CA ALA A 46 -5.27 1.34 -1.65
C ALA A 46 -6.11 0.13 -2.10
N MET A 47 -5.46 -0.97 -2.49
CA MET A 47 -6.14 -2.21 -2.89
C MET A 47 -6.90 -2.85 -1.74
N VAL A 48 -6.35 -2.85 -0.52
CA VAL A 48 -7.06 -3.31 0.68
C VAL A 48 -8.32 -2.48 0.93
N ARG A 49 -8.25 -1.15 0.77
CA ARG A 49 -9.41 -0.26 0.92
C ARG A 49 -10.45 -0.46 -0.19
N GLU A 50 -10.02 -0.67 -1.44
CA GLU A 50 -10.95 -0.99 -2.52
C GLU A 50 -11.64 -2.34 -2.30
N ALA A 51 -10.92 -3.34 -1.77
CA ALA A 51 -11.49 -4.64 -1.45
C ALA A 51 -12.59 -4.54 -0.38
N GLU A 52 -12.46 -3.64 0.61
CA GLU A 52 -13.53 -3.39 1.59
C GLU A 52 -14.84 -2.91 0.96
N HIS A 53 -14.78 -2.32 -0.24
CA HIS A 53 -15.93 -1.82 -0.99
C HIS A 53 -16.25 -2.68 -2.22
N ALA A 54 -15.73 -3.91 -2.27
CA ALA A 54 -15.95 -4.81 -3.39
C ALA A 54 -17.43 -5.13 -3.61
N GLU A 55 -17.86 -5.16 -4.87
CA GLU A 55 -19.26 -5.43 -5.24
C GLU A 55 -19.61 -6.92 -5.11
N SER A 56 -18.61 -7.80 -5.07
CA SER A 56 -18.78 -9.25 -4.93
C SER A 56 -17.62 -9.90 -4.18
N LYS A 57 -17.82 -11.13 -3.72
CA LYS A 57 -16.75 -11.93 -3.10
C LYS A 57 -15.60 -12.22 -4.08
N ASN A 58 -15.88 -12.35 -5.38
CA ASN A 58 -14.84 -12.55 -6.40
C ASN A 58 -14.01 -11.29 -6.60
N ASP A 59 -14.66 -10.12 -6.62
CA ASP A 59 -13.97 -8.82 -6.71
C ASP A 59 -13.11 -8.56 -5.45
N PHE A 60 -13.62 -8.93 -4.26
CA PHE A 60 -12.85 -8.91 -3.02
C PHE A 60 -11.55 -9.73 -3.13
N ILE A 61 -11.65 -10.99 -3.58
CA ILE A 61 -10.49 -11.89 -3.73
C ILE A 61 -9.52 -11.32 -4.77
N HIS A 62 -10.03 -10.82 -5.90
CA HIS A 62 -9.20 -10.25 -6.96
C HIS A 62 -8.39 -9.04 -6.48
N LYS A 63 -9.03 -8.09 -5.78
CA LYS A 63 -8.35 -6.90 -5.23
C LYS A 63 -7.30 -7.27 -4.18
N PHE A 64 -7.57 -8.28 -3.34
CA PHE A 64 -6.56 -8.80 -2.41
C PHE A 64 -5.39 -9.50 -3.10
N ALA A 65 -5.64 -10.22 -4.21
CA ALA A 65 -4.57 -10.88 -4.97
C ALA A 65 -3.61 -9.88 -5.63
N ILE A 66 -4.08 -8.69 -6.02
CA ILE A 66 -3.23 -7.61 -6.53
C ILE A 66 -2.40 -6.96 -5.40
N ALA A 67 -2.90 -6.97 -4.17
CA ALA A 67 -2.24 -6.39 -3.01
C ALA A 67 -1.09 -7.25 -2.44
N GLN A 68 -0.90 -8.48 -2.95
CA GLN A 68 0.10 -9.45 -2.47
C GLN A 68 1.53 -9.12 -2.90
#